data_AF-A0A0S8F9X3-F1
#
_entry.id   AF-A0A0S8F9X3-F1
#
_cell.length_a   1.000
_cell.length_b   1.000
_cell.length_c   1.000
_cell.angle_alpha   90.00
_cell.angle_beta   90.00
_cell.angle_gamma   90.00
#
_symmetry.space_group_name_H-M   'P 1'
#
loop_
_entity.id
_entity.type
_entity.pdbx_description
1 polymer ?
#
loop_
_entity_poly.entity_id
_entity_poly.type
_entity_poly.pdbx_seq_one_letter_code
_entity_poly.pdbx_strand_id
1 'polypeptide(L)' 'MAEPKCPDCGVVGVSHLVTTDSQEKSRDGKAWFNIVYCDGCGHVYGVFAKHVFGPRGGPQLVVRERG' A
#
# COMPACT_ATOMS: atom_id res chain seq x y z
N MET A 1 -14.21 -0.52 17.58
CA MET A 1 -13.08 0.04 16.81
C MET A 1 -13.70 0.94 15.76
N ALA A 2 -13.29 2.21 15.66
CA ALA A 2 -13.85 3.10 14.64
C ALA A 2 -13.31 2.68 13.26
N GLU A 3 -14.20 2.54 12.28
CA GLU A 3 -13.78 2.26 10.90
C GLU A 3 -13.14 3.52 10.28
N PRO A 4 -12.13 3.35 9.40
CA PRO A 4 -11.52 4.47 8.74
C PRO A 4 -12.52 5.15 7.81
N LYS A 5 -12.48 6.49 7.79
CA LYS A 5 -13.31 7.33 6.93
C LYS A 5 -12.43 8.06 5.93
N CYS A 6 -12.83 8.06 4.67
CA CYS A 6 -12.17 8.85 3.65
C CYS A 6 -12.34 10.35 3.94
N PRO A 7 -11.26 11.15 3.98
CA PRO A 7 -11.35 12.58 4.27
C PRO A 7 -12.05 13.37 3.17
N ASP A 8 -11.98 12.92 1.91
CA ASP A 8 -12.55 13.62 0.75
C ASP A 8 -14.03 13.32 0.53
N CYS A 9 -14.41 12.04 0.36
CA CYS A 9 -15.80 11.67 0.05
C CYS A 9 -16.60 11.18 1.26
N GLY A 10 -15.93 10.97 2.40
CA GLY A 10 -16.59 10.56 3.64
C GLY A 10 -17.08 9.11 3.69
N VAL A 11 -16.78 8.28 2.68
CA VAL A 11 -17.09 6.85 2.74
C VAL A 11 -16.37 6.20 3.93
N VAL A 12 -17.03 5.27 4.60
CA VAL A 12 -16.56 4.63 5.83
C VAL A 12 -16.35 3.14 5.55
N GLY A 13 -15.24 2.60 6.03
CA GLY A 13 -14.96 1.16 5.96
C GLY A 13 -13.61 0.87 5.31
N VAL A 14 -12.92 -0.15 5.83
CA VAL A 14 -11.64 -0.61 5.28
C VAL A 14 -11.77 -1.17 3.86
N SER A 15 -12.97 -1.65 3.50
CA SER A 15 -13.27 -2.17 2.16
C SER A 15 -13.06 -1.15 1.04
N HIS A 16 -13.12 0.15 1.36
CA HIS A 16 -12.92 1.24 0.39
C HIS A 16 -11.45 1.65 0.24
N LEU A 17 -10.55 1.10 1.05
CA LEU A 17 -9.10 1.31 0.95
C LEU A 17 -8.50 0.23 0.05
N VAL A 18 -8.32 0.56 -1.22
CA VAL A 18 -7.78 -0.37 -2.23
C VAL A 18 -6.30 -0.11 -2.47
N THR A 19 -5.58 -1.19 -2.79
CA THR A 19 -4.16 -1.14 -3.15
C THR A 19 -3.99 -1.59 -4.59
N THR A 20 -3.24 -0.83 -5.40
CA THR A 20 -2.90 -1.22 -6.77
C THR A 20 -1.39 -1.16 -7.00
N ASP A 21 -0.90 -2.14 -7.77
CA ASP A 21 0.50 -2.23 -8.19
C ASP A 21 0.87 -1.10 -9.18
N SER A 22 2.10 -0.58 -9.06
CA SER A 22 2.66 0.31 -10.07
C SER A 22 2.74 -0.35 -11.45
N GLN A 23 2.61 0.46 -12.50
CA GLN A 23 2.82 -0.03 -13.87
C GLN A 23 4.30 -0.36 -14.12
N GLU A 24 5.18 0.40 -13.45
CA GLU A 24 6.62 0.23 -13.46
C GLU A 24 6.99 -1.07 -12.75
N LYS A 25 7.80 -1.88 -13.44
CA LYS A 25 8.24 -3.19 -12.97
C LYS A 25 9.76 -3.25 -12.89
N SER A 26 10.26 -4.03 -11.94
CA SER A 26 11.67 -4.36 -11.82
C SER A 26 12.08 -5.30 -12.96
N ARG A 27 13.39 -5.56 -13.07
CA ARG A 27 13.93 -6.51 -14.05
C ARG A 27 13.30 -7.91 -13.93
N ASP A 28 12.83 -8.27 -12.74
CA ASP A 28 12.21 -9.57 -12.44
C ASP A 28 10.67 -9.53 -12.59
N GLY A 29 10.12 -8.46 -13.18
CA GLY A 29 8.69 -8.32 -13.48
C GLY A 29 7.80 -7.93 -12.29
N LYS A 30 8.39 -7.62 -11.13
CA LYS A 30 7.65 -7.21 -9.92
C LYS A 30 7.39 -5.70 -9.92
N ALA A 31 6.19 -5.27 -9.52
CA ALA A 31 5.89 -3.85 -9.35
C ALA A 31 6.86 -3.17 -8.37
N TRP A 32 7.24 -1.92 -8.65
CA TRP A 32 8.16 -1.16 -7.80
C TRP A 32 7.53 -0.69 -6.50
N PHE A 33 6.26 -0.29 -6.56
CA PHE A 33 5.52 0.23 -5.41
C PHE A 33 4.04 -0.10 -5.51
N ASN A 34 3.34 0.12 -4.39
CA ASN A 34 1.89 0.07 -4.28
C ASN A 34 1.34 1.48 -4.11
N ILE A 35 0.17 1.74 -4.66
CA ILE A 35 -0.61 2.95 -4.40
C ILE A 35 -1.82 2.54 -3.57
N VAL A 36 -2.02 3.17 -2.41
CA VAL A 36 -3.21 2.96 -1.57
C VAL A 36 -4.13 4.16 -1.74
N TYR A 37 -5.37 3.90 -2.14
CA TYR A 37 -6.34 4.96 -2.44
C TYR A 37 -7.78 4.54 -2.09
N CYS A 38 -8.67 5.53 -2.04
CA CYS A 38 -10.11 5.34 -1.86
C CYS A 38 -10.75 4.91 -3.19
N ASP A 39 -11.45 3.78 -3.24
CA ASP A 39 -12.15 3.33 -4.45
C ASP A 39 -13.35 4.20 -4.84
N GLY A 40 -13.96 4.91 -3.88
CA GLY A 40 -15.11 5.77 -4.12
C GLY A 40 -14.78 7.11 -4.76
N CYS A 41 -13.60 7.68 -4.49
CA CYS A 41 -13.25 9.03 -4.97
C CYS A 41 -11.80 9.21 -5.45
N GLY A 42 -10.96 8.18 -5.36
CA GLY A 42 -9.58 8.23 -5.81
C GLY A 42 -8.60 8.93 -4.85
N HIS A 43 -9.03 9.35 -3.65
CA HIS A 43 -8.11 9.97 -2.68
C HIS A 43 -6.93 9.03 -2.37
N VAL A 44 -5.70 9.48 -2.60
CA VAL A 44 -4.48 8.70 -2.39
C VAL A 44 -4.00 8.88 -0.96
N TYR A 45 -3.96 7.79 -0.19
CA TYR A 45 -3.45 7.79 1.18
C TYR A 45 -1.93 7.65 1.23
N GLY A 46 -1.33 7.01 0.23
CA GLY A 46 0.12 6.87 0.17
C GLY A 46 0.61 5.99 -0.97
N VAL A 47 1.90 6.11 -1.20
CA VAL A 47 2.68 5.29 -2.13
C VAL A 47 3.74 4.54 -1.34
N PHE A 48 3.74 3.22 -1.42
CA PHE A 48 4.60 2.35 -0.60
C PHE A 48 5.53 1.54 -1.50
N ALA A 49 6.83 1.78 -1.40
CA ALA A 49 7.83 1.01 -2.14
C ALA A 49 7.77 -0.48 -1.76
N LYS A 50 7.68 -1.37 -2.75
CA LYS A 50 7.84 -2.83 -2.56
C LYS A 50 9.32 -3.20 -2.44
N HIS A 51 10.17 -2.48 -3.17
CA HIS A 51 11.62 -2.65 -3.14
C HIS A 51 12.27 -1.40 -2.57
N VAL A 52 12.72 -1.49 -1.32
CA VAL A 52 13.66 -0.52 -0.77
C VAL A 52 15.05 -1.04 -1.11
N PHE A 53 15.78 -0.38 -2.01
CA PHE A 53 17.22 -0.62 -2.17
C PHE A 53 17.93 -0.06 -0.92
N GLY A 54 17.78 -0.77 0.21
CA GLY A 54 18.58 -0.52 1.39
C GLY A 54 19.95 -1.20 1.27
N PRO A 55 20.99 -0.68 1.93
CA PRO A 55 22.23 -1.45 2.10
C PRO A 55 21.89 -2.83 2.67
N ARG A 56 22.68 -3.86 2.31
CA ARG A 56 22.59 -5.20 2.93
C ARG A 56 22.75 -5.04 4.45
N GLY A 57 21.65 -4.95 5.20
CA GLY A 57 21.65 -4.65 6.64
C GLY A 57 20.61 -3.66 7.15
N GLY A 58 19.75 -3.09 6.28
CA GLY A 58 18.59 -2.31 6.75
C GLY A 58 17.56 -3.18 7.50
N PRO A 59 16.77 -2.60 8.44
CA PRO A 59 15.78 -3.33 9.21
C PRO A 59 14.77 -4.02 8.27
N GLN A 60 14.68 -5.34 8.39
CA GLN A 60 13.80 -6.17 7.59
C GLN A 60 12.46 -6.30 8.29
N LEU A 61 11.36 -6.02 7.57
CA LEU A 61 10.01 -6.26 8.06
C LEU A 61 9.83 -7.77 8.31
N VAL A 62 9.86 -8.18 9.58
CA VAL A 62 9.60 -9.56 9.99
C VAL A 62 8.09 -9.74 10.06
N VAL A 63 7.51 -10.32 9.01
CA VAL A 63 6.12 -10.81 9.06
C VAL A 63 6.13 -12.07 9.91
N ARG A 64 5.64 -12.01 11.16
CA ARG A 64 5.42 -13.22 11.95
C ARG A 64 4.21 -13.95 11.36
N GLU A 65 4.43 -15.13 10.81
CA GLU A 65 3.36 -16.03 10.43
C GLU A 65 2.48 -16.32 11.66
N ARG A 66 1.16 -16.25 11.47
CA ARG A 66 0.19 -16.75 12.46
C ARG A 66 0.27 -18.28 12.44
N GLY A 67 0.99 -18.85 13.40
CA GLY A 67 0.86 -20.24 13.85
C GLY A 67 0.39 -20.24 15.29
#